data_AF-A0A9X2WGJ2-F1
#
_entry.id   AF-A0A9X2WGJ2-F1
#
_cell.length_a   1.000
_cell.length_b   1.000
_cell.length_c   1.000
_cell.angle_alpha   90.00
_cell.angle_beta   90.00
_cell.angle_gamma   90.00
#
_symmetry.space_group_name_H-M   'P 1'
#
loop_
_entity.id
_entity.type
_entity.pdbx_description
1 polymer ?
#
loop_
_entity_poly.entity_id
_entity_poly.type
_entity_poly.pdbx_seq_one_letter_code
_entity_poly.pdbx_strand_id
1 'polypeptide(L)'
;MYPDDFFESIGIKLPQKPWSIHMQWSTTQPMNWVIERNSLRPEDLLLTLSINDRHWQVSLERRDEVFYAQWGTYGFRVDSQQLKYRRFIKWPAIESPENIIAFITELESLLSVRFVKHINLQGTLSDSIEKPQLLADFLKVRTDDFGVFS
;
A
#
# COMPACT_ATOMS: atom_id res chain seq x y z
N MET A 1 -12.78 -11.79 -4.36
CA MET A 1 -13.15 -11.48 -2.97
C MET A 1 -13.60 -10.04 -2.92
N TYR A 2 -14.70 -9.74 -2.23
CA TYR A 2 -15.18 -8.37 -2.13
C TYR A 2 -14.35 -7.62 -1.08
N PRO A 3 -14.06 -6.32 -1.27
CA PRO A 3 -13.31 -5.52 -0.29
C PRO A 3 -13.89 -5.52 1.13
N ASP A 4 -15.21 -5.71 1.26
CA ASP A 4 -15.91 -5.79 2.55
C ASP A 4 -15.42 -7.01 3.36
N ASP A 5 -15.18 -8.15 2.70
CA ASP A 5 -14.78 -9.42 3.33
C ASP A 5 -13.47 -9.30 4.12
N PHE A 6 -12.54 -8.47 3.65
CA PHE A 6 -11.24 -8.25 4.29
C PHE A 6 -11.38 -7.54 5.64
N PHE A 7 -12.15 -6.46 5.72
CA PHE A 7 -12.30 -5.72 6.98
C PHE A 7 -13.11 -6.51 7.99
N GLU A 8 -14.12 -7.24 7.54
CA GLU A 8 -14.87 -8.17 8.38
C GLU A 8 -13.98 -9.31 8.90
N SER A 9 -13.07 -9.86 8.07
CA SER A 9 -12.16 -10.95 8.48
C SER A 9 -11.18 -10.54 9.57
N ILE A 10 -10.80 -9.25 9.63
CA ILE A 10 -9.96 -8.69 10.71
C ILE A 10 -10.76 -8.00 11.83
N GLY A 11 -12.10 -8.09 11.81
CA GLY A 11 -12.97 -7.59 12.88
C GLY A 11 -13.19 -6.08 12.89
N ILE A 12 -12.95 -5.39 11.77
CA ILE A 12 -13.23 -3.96 11.58
C ILE A 12 -14.64 -3.78 11.04
N LYS A 13 -15.46 -3.01 11.75
CA LYS A 13 -16.80 -2.63 11.25
C LYS A 13 -16.68 -1.50 10.24
N LEU A 14 -17.26 -1.71 9.07
CA LEU A 14 -17.31 -0.71 8.02
C LEU A 14 -18.46 0.29 8.27
N PRO A 15 -18.28 1.58 7.99
CA PRO A 15 -19.36 2.57 8.05
C PRO A 15 -20.34 2.35 6.90
N GLN A 16 -21.43 3.13 6.87
CA GLN A 16 -22.29 3.16 5.69
C GLN A 16 -21.50 3.64 4.47
N LYS A 17 -21.71 2.98 3.33
CA LYS A 17 -21.07 3.32 2.05
C LYS A 17 -21.42 4.77 1.64
N PRO A 18 -20.52 5.48 0.94
CA PRO A 18 -19.22 5.02 0.43
C PRO A 18 -18.11 5.10 1.48
N TRP A 19 -17.20 4.13 1.44
CA TRP A 19 -16.01 4.13 2.27
C TRP A 19 -14.75 3.89 1.43
N SER A 20 -13.64 4.49 1.85
CA SER A 20 -12.31 4.19 1.32
C SER A 20 -11.24 4.25 2.40
N ILE A 21 -10.17 3.50 2.20
CA ILE A 21 -8.96 3.57 2.99
C ILE A 21 -7.73 3.41 2.10
N HIS A 22 -6.71 4.18 2.41
CA HIS A 22 -5.39 4.07 1.82
C HIS A 22 -4.39 3.73 2.91
N MET A 23 -3.52 2.77 2.64
CA MET A 23 -2.38 2.38 3.48
C MET A 23 -1.12 2.53 2.64
N GLN A 24 -0.09 3.16 3.19
CA GLN A 24 1.15 3.44 2.46
C GLN A 24 2.36 2.83 3.17
N TRP A 25 3.37 2.44 2.40
CA TRP A 25 4.70 2.02 2.86
C TRP A 25 5.74 2.67 1.95
N SER A 26 6.88 3.08 2.50
CA SER A 26 7.93 3.71 1.69
C SER A 26 9.33 3.27 2.14
N THR A 27 10.31 3.32 1.24
CA THR A 27 11.73 3.12 1.56
C THR A 27 12.34 4.28 2.36
N THR A 28 11.56 5.33 2.59
CA THR A 28 11.90 6.50 3.41
C THR A 28 10.69 6.88 4.27
N GLN A 29 10.80 7.93 5.09
CA GLN A 29 9.66 8.37 5.90
C GLN A 29 8.52 8.85 4.99
N PRO A 30 7.27 8.36 5.17
CA PRO A 30 6.16 8.75 4.29
C PRO A 30 5.88 10.25 4.26
N MET A 31 6.20 10.98 5.33
CA MET A 31 6.14 12.45 5.36
C MET A 31 6.99 13.10 4.27
N ASN A 32 8.09 12.47 3.84
CA ASN A 32 8.95 13.00 2.80
C ASN A 32 8.27 13.02 1.44
N TRP A 33 7.27 12.16 1.22
CA TRP A 33 6.44 12.18 0.01
C TRP A 33 5.41 13.30 0.00
N VAL A 34 5.13 13.91 1.15
CA VAL A 34 4.14 14.98 1.31
C VAL A 34 4.81 16.34 1.45
N ILE A 35 5.73 16.48 2.40
CA ILE A 35 6.32 17.75 2.81
C ILE A 35 7.72 17.94 2.22
N GLU A 36 8.54 16.89 2.21
CA GLU A 36 9.96 16.99 1.84
C GLU A 36 10.26 16.32 0.49
N ARG A 37 9.42 16.53 -0.52
CA ARG A 37 9.56 15.83 -1.82
C ARG A 37 10.91 16.00 -2.52
N ASN A 38 11.63 17.08 -2.17
CA ASN A 38 12.96 17.37 -2.68
C ASN A 38 14.08 16.61 -1.95
N SER A 39 13.81 16.02 -0.78
CA SER A 39 14.76 15.18 -0.03
C SER A 39 14.72 13.71 -0.46
N LEU A 40 13.70 13.32 -1.24
CA LEU A 40 13.57 11.97 -1.80
C LEU A 40 14.70 11.68 -2.79
N ARG A 41 15.32 10.52 -2.63
CA ARG A 41 16.27 9.99 -3.62
C ARG A 41 15.52 9.50 -4.86
N PRO A 42 16.13 9.56 -6.05
CA PRO A 42 15.52 9.07 -7.28
C PRO A 42 14.96 7.64 -7.17
N GLU A 43 15.65 6.77 -6.44
CA GLU A 43 15.29 5.38 -6.23
C GLU A 43 14.30 5.11 -5.09
N ASP A 44 13.90 6.13 -4.32
CA ASP A 44 12.93 5.92 -3.25
C ASP A 44 11.58 5.46 -3.83
N LEU A 45 10.96 4.51 -3.12
CA LEU A 45 9.72 3.85 -3.52
C LEU A 45 8.57 4.22 -2.57
N LEU A 46 7.37 4.33 -3.13
CA LEU A 46 6.12 4.40 -2.39
C LEU A 46 5.20 3.28 -2.86
N LEU A 47 4.78 2.45 -1.92
CA LEU A 47 3.77 1.42 -2.10
C LEU A 47 2.48 1.89 -1.44
N THR A 48 1.37 1.88 -2.17
CA THR A 48 0.06 2.28 -1.64
C THR A 48 -0.96 1.17 -1.90
N LEU A 49 -1.57 0.65 -0.84
CA LEU A 49 -2.77 -0.19 -0.91
C LEU A 49 -3.98 0.71 -0.73
N SER A 50 -4.85 0.76 -1.73
CA SER A 50 -6.12 1.49 -1.72
C SER A 50 -7.26 0.51 -1.77
N ILE A 51 -8.23 0.64 -0.87
CA ILE A 51 -9.40 -0.22 -0.78
C ILE A 51 -10.63 0.65 -0.64
N ASN A 52 -11.67 0.38 -1.43
CA ASN A 52 -12.98 0.99 -1.28
C ASN A 52 -14.08 -0.06 -1.42
N ASP A 53 -15.33 0.37 -1.33
CA ASP A 53 -16.53 -0.45 -1.39
C ASP A 53 -16.72 -1.27 -2.69
N ARG A 54 -15.90 -1.04 -3.72
CA ARG A 54 -16.03 -1.67 -5.05
C ARG A 54 -14.78 -2.40 -5.52
N HIS A 55 -13.61 -1.88 -5.21
CA HIS A 55 -12.34 -2.42 -5.71
C HIS A 55 -11.21 -2.15 -4.74
N TRP A 56 -10.12 -2.87 -4.97
CA TRP A 56 -8.84 -2.64 -4.31
C TRP A 56 -7.74 -2.54 -5.36
N GLN A 57 -6.69 -1.83 -4.99
CA GLN A 57 -5.53 -1.61 -5.83
C GLN A 57 -4.29 -1.49 -4.97
N VAL A 58 -3.19 -2.11 -5.40
CA VAL A 58 -1.85 -1.80 -4.91
C VAL A 58 -1.11 -1.08 -6.01
N SER A 59 -0.51 0.07 -5.70
CA SER A 59 0.38 0.79 -6.61
C SER A 59 1.77 0.89 -6.01
N LEU A 60 2.79 0.68 -6.84
CA LEU A 60 4.20 0.90 -6.51
C LEU A 60 4.75 1.94 -7.48
N GLU A 61 5.18 3.07 -6.93
CA GLU A 61 5.82 4.14 -7.67
C GLU A 61 7.25 4.36 -7.20
N ARG A 62 8.10 4.78 -8.12
CA ARG A 62 9.46 5.22 -7.85
C ARG A 62 9.57 6.72 -8.09
N ARG A 63 10.32 7.42 -7.23
CA ARG A 63 10.37 8.89 -7.22
C ARG A 63 10.78 9.52 -8.56
N ASP A 64 11.69 8.89 -9.29
CA ASP A 64 12.15 9.35 -10.61
C ASP A 64 11.29 8.86 -11.78
N GLU A 65 10.11 8.29 -11.50
CA GLU A 65 9.10 7.85 -12.47
C GLU A 65 9.63 6.82 -13.49
N VAL A 66 10.74 6.15 -13.16
CA VAL A 66 11.33 5.13 -14.03
C VAL A 66 10.37 3.97 -14.28
N PHE A 67 9.51 3.66 -13.31
CA PHE A 67 8.39 2.74 -13.48
C PHE A 67 7.24 3.08 -12.53
N TYR A 68 6.05 2.62 -12.92
CA TYR A 68 4.85 2.58 -12.10
C TYR A 68 4.20 1.22 -12.27
N ALA A 69 4.02 0.47 -11.18
CA ALA A 69 3.43 -0.86 -11.21
C ALA A 69 2.13 -0.87 -10.41
N GLN A 70 1.12 -1.59 -10.89
CA GLN A 70 -0.17 -1.70 -10.23
C GLN A 70 -0.70 -3.12 -10.29
N TRP A 71 -1.32 -3.51 -9.18
CA TRP A 71 -2.06 -4.75 -9.00
C TRP A 71 -3.45 -4.40 -8.46
N GLY A 72 -4.41 -5.31 -8.58
CA GLY A 72 -5.71 -5.12 -7.96
C GLY A 72 -6.82 -5.87 -8.66
N THR A 73 -8.04 -5.41 -8.42
CA THR A 73 -9.27 -5.98 -8.98
C THR A 73 -9.25 -6.15 -10.50
N TYR A 74 -8.57 -5.24 -11.21
CA TYR A 74 -8.49 -5.24 -12.67
C TYR A 74 -7.22 -5.88 -13.23
N GLY A 75 -6.46 -6.58 -12.39
CA GLY A 75 -5.23 -7.28 -12.77
C GLY A 75 -3.96 -6.46 -12.59
N PHE A 76 -2.87 -7.00 -13.13
CA PHE A 76 -1.53 -6.41 -13.03
C PHE A 76 -1.17 -5.60 -14.27
N ARG A 77 -0.54 -4.44 -14.07
CA ARG A 77 0.10 -3.65 -15.13
C ARG A 77 1.38 -2.98 -14.63
N VAL A 78 2.31 -2.73 -15.54
CA VAL A 78 3.53 -1.95 -15.27
C VAL A 78 3.82 -1.01 -16.43
N ASP A 79 3.87 0.28 -16.11
CA ASP A 79 4.20 1.36 -17.02
C ASP A 79 5.67 1.74 -16.82
N SER A 80 6.49 1.60 -17.87
CA SER A 80 7.90 2.00 -17.85
C SER A 80 8.43 2.11 -19.27
N GLN A 81 9.32 3.08 -19.50
CA GLN A 81 10.06 3.16 -20.76
C GLN A 81 11.12 2.05 -20.86
N GLN A 82 11.67 1.58 -19.73
CA GLN A 82 12.75 0.60 -19.74
C GLN A 82 12.21 -0.83 -19.87
N LEU A 83 12.74 -1.59 -20.83
CA LEU A 83 12.29 -2.96 -21.13
C LEU A 83 12.41 -3.90 -19.93
N LYS A 84 13.41 -3.66 -19.06
CA LYS A 84 13.66 -4.51 -17.89
C LYS A 84 12.47 -4.59 -16.93
N TYR A 85 11.81 -3.47 -16.64
CA TYR A 85 10.64 -3.46 -15.75
C TYR A 85 9.43 -4.09 -16.40
N ARG A 86 9.28 -3.97 -17.73
CA ARG A 86 8.13 -4.54 -18.44
C ARG A 86 8.22 -6.03 -18.73
N ARG A 87 9.44 -6.59 -18.88
CA ARG A 87 9.62 -7.96 -19.38
C ARG A 87 10.55 -8.86 -18.57
N PHE A 88 11.54 -8.29 -17.88
CA PHE A 88 12.59 -9.10 -17.23
C PHE A 88 12.39 -9.23 -15.73
N ILE A 89 11.74 -8.25 -15.10
CA ILE A 89 11.31 -8.38 -13.71
C ILE A 89 10.10 -9.30 -13.64
N LYS A 90 10.23 -10.35 -12.84
CA LYS A 90 9.12 -11.22 -12.45
C LYS A 90 8.40 -10.58 -11.27
N TRP A 91 7.44 -9.70 -11.57
CA TRP A 91 6.64 -9.05 -10.54
C TRP A 91 5.83 -10.08 -9.76
N PRO A 92 5.78 -9.98 -8.42
CA PRO A 92 4.98 -10.89 -7.61
C PRO A 92 3.49 -10.70 -7.92
N ALA A 93 2.71 -11.75 -7.70
CA ALA A 93 1.26 -11.68 -7.79
C ALA A 93 0.67 -11.35 -6.43
N ILE A 94 -0.50 -10.71 -6.42
CA ILE A 94 -1.30 -10.52 -5.22
C ILE A 94 -2.76 -10.75 -5.59
N GLU A 95 -3.39 -11.71 -4.94
CA GLU A 95 -4.76 -12.16 -5.25
C GLU A 95 -5.81 -11.39 -4.45
N SER A 96 -5.45 -10.96 -3.23
CA SER A 96 -6.32 -10.17 -2.36
C SER A 96 -5.51 -9.22 -1.47
N PRO A 97 -6.17 -8.19 -0.89
CA PRO A 97 -5.55 -7.31 0.10
C PRO A 97 -5.02 -8.04 1.35
N GLU A 98 -5.60 -9.20 1.70
CA GLU A 98 -5.17 -10.01 2.84
C GLU A 98 -3.72 -10.51 2.70
N ASN A 99 -3.24 -10.66 1.46
CA ASN A 99 -1.89 -11.12 1.19
C ASN A 99 -0.84 -10.00 1.20
N ILE A 100 -1.22 -8.76 1.55
CA ILE A 100 -0.34 -7.58 1.40
C ILE A 100 1.01 -7.73 2.13
N ILE A 101 1.04 -8.34 3.32
CA ILE A 101 2.29 -8.50 4.07
C ILE A 101 3.26 -9.49 3.41
N ALA A 102 2.74 -10.60 2.87
CA ALA A 102 3.55 -11.54 2.12
C ALA A 102 4.06 -10.90 0.82
N PHE A 103 3.17 -10.20 0.12
CA PHE A 103 3.48 -9.47 -1.09
C PHE A 103 4.57 -8.39 -0.89
N ILE A 104 4.50 -7.61 0.19
CA ILE A 104 5.54 -6.63 0.55
C ILE A 104 6.89 -7.33 0.73
N THR A 105 6.91 -8.46 1.44
CA THR A 105 8.15 -9.22 1.68
C THR A 105 8.77 -9.72 0.37
N GLU A 106 7.96 -10.19 -0.57
CA GLU A 106 8.41 -10.58 -1.91
C GLU A 106 8.95 -9.40 -2.70
N LEU A 107 8.27 -8.24 -2.65
CA LEU A 107 8.74 -7.01 -3.30
C LEU A 107 10.07 -6.51 -2.72
N GLU A 108 10.23 -6.52 -1.39
CA GLU A 108 11.49 -6.17 -0.72
C GLU A 108 12.65 -7.02 -1.24
N SER A 109 12.44 -8.34 -1.32
CA SER A 109 13.43 -9.27 -1.84
C SER A 109 13.73 -9.03 -3.32
N LEU A 110 12.69 -8.84 -4.15
CA LEU A 110 12.83 -8.66 -5.59
C LEU A 110 13.60 -7.38 -5.94
N LEU A 111 13.29 -6.28 -5.24
CA LEU A 111 13.86 -4.97 -5.51
C LEU A 111 15.11 -4.68 -4.66
N SER A 112 15.47 -5.59 -3.75
CA SER A 112 16.58 -5.42 -2.80
C SER A 112 16.44 -4.13 -1.97
N VAL A 113 15.23 -3.89 -1.46
CA VAL A 113 14.87 -2.73 -0.63
C VAL A 113 14.28 -3.16 0.70
N ARG A 114 14.11 -2.21 1.62
CA ARG A 114 13.32 -2.36 2.84
C ARG A 114 12.30 -1.25 2.87
N PHE A 115 11.03 -1.60 3.02
CA PHE A 115 9.99 -0.62 3.33
C PHE A 115 10.03 -0.31 4.82
N VAL A 116 10.03 0.97 5.14
CA VAL A 116 9.77 1.47 6.48
C VAL A 116 8.33 1.09 6.82
N LYS A 117 8.18 0.38 7.93
CA LYS A 117 6.89 0.09 8.55
C LYS A 117 6.35 1.39 9.14
N HIS A 118 5.67 2.17 8.32
CA HIS A 118 4.88 3.30 8.76
C HIS A 118 3.62 3.24 7.96
N ILE A 119 2.46 3.22 8.60
CA ILE A 119 1.18 3.16 7.91
C ILE A 119 0.53 4.52 8.01
N ASN A 120 0.48 5.19 6.86
CA ASN A 120 -0.38 6.34 6.70
C ASN A 120 -1.79 5.85 6.36
N LEU A 121 -2.76 6.10 7.23
CA LEU A 121 -4.18 5.86 6.96
C LEU A 121 -4.85 7.14 6.51
N GLN A 122 -5.52 7.07 5.36
CA GLN A 122 -6.33 8.15 4.82
C GLN A 122 -7.65 7.62 4.31
N GLY A 123 -8.71 8.44 4.38
CA GLY A 123 -10.02 8.16 3.79
C GLY A 123 -11.15 8.09 4.81
N THR A 124 -12.37 7.96 4.33
CA THR A 124 -13.56 8.04 5.20
C THR A 124 -13.66 6.90 6.22
N LEU A 125 -13.03 5.75 5.95
CA LEU A 125 -12.96 4.66 6.93
C LEU A 125 -11.97 4.99 8.05
N SER A 126 -10.86 5.70 7.79
CA SER A 126 -9.82 5.92 8.81
C SER A 126 -10.36 6.65 10.03
N ASP A 127 -11.26 7.61 9.83
CA ASP A 127 -11.90 8.38 10.91
C ASP A 127 -12.85 7.53 11.77
N SER A 128 -13.29 6.39 11.24
CA SER A 128 -14.28 5.51 11.86
C SER A 128 -13.67 4.25 12.50
N ILE A 129 -12.36 4.02 12.34
CA ILE A 129 -11.71 2.84 12.92
C ILE A 129 -11.59 3.05 14.44
N GLU A 130 -12.54 2.51 15.19
CA GLU A 130 -12.54 2.51 16.66
C GLU A 130 -11.37 1.67 17.24
N LYS A 131 -10.78 0.78 16.44
CA LYS A 131 -9.75 -0.17 16.86
C LYS A 131 -8.55 -0.21 15.89
N PRO A 132 -7.72 0.85 15.85
CA PRO A 132 -6.53 0.87 15.00
C PRO A 132 -5.56 -0.28 15.32
N GLN A 133 -5.62 -0.82 16.54
CA GLN A 133 -4.82 -1.98 16.95
C GLN A 133 -5.10 -3.24 16.13
N LEU A 134 -6.34 -3.51 15.71
CA LEU A 134 -6.63 -4.71 14.89
C LEU A 134 -5.94 -4.63 13.53
N LEU A 135 -5.94 -3.42 12.95
CA LEU A 135 -5.22 -3.15 11.71
C LEU A 135 -3.70 -3.21 11.93
N ALA A 136 -3.21 -2.70 13.07
CA ALA A 136 -1.81 -2.77 13.47
C ALA A 136 -1.32 -4.22 13.59
N ASP A 137 -2.10 -5.06 14.25
CA ASP A 137 -1.81 -6.48 14.49
C ASP A 137 -1.77 -7.25 13.16
N PHE A 138 -2.77 -7.04 12.29
CA PHE A 138 -2.79 -7.62 10.95
C PHE A 138 -1.53 -7.23 10.15
N LEU A 139 -1.17 -5.94 10.19
CA LEU A 139 -0.04 -5.42 9.44
C LEU A 139 1.32 -5.68 10.11
N LYS A 140 1.33 -6.26 11.32
CA LYS A 140 2.54 -6.53 12.11
C LYS A 140 3.41 -5.29 12.28
N VAL A 141 2.75 -4.18 12.58
CA VAL A 141 3.34 -2.88 12.91
C VAL A 141 3.01 -2.50 14.35
N ARG A 142 3.75 -1.56 14.93
CA ARG A 142 3.37 -1.00 16.22
C ARG A 142 2.38 0.14 16.00
N THR A 143 1.54 0.44 16.98
CA THR A 143 0.52 1.50 16.84
C THR A 143 1.11 2.91 16.76
N ASP A 144 2.32 3.11 17.27
CA ASP A 144 3.14 4.33 17.11
C ASP A 144 3.66 4.52 15.67
N ASP A 145 3.61 3.48 14.84
CA ASP A 145 3.95 3.56 13.42
C ASP A 145 2.79 4.08 12.54
N PHE A 146 1.62 4.40 13.14
CA PHE A 146 0.49 4.98 12.42
C PHE A 146 0.62 6.50 12.34
N GLY A 147 0.58 7.02 11.12
CA GLY A 147 0.23 8.41 10.85
C GLY A 147 -1.22 8.45 10.37
N VAL A 148 -2.09 9.16 11.08
CA VAL A 148 -3.40 9.52 10.54
C VAL A 148 -3.27 10.93 10.00
N PHE A 149 -3.39 11.10 8.69
CA PHE A 149 -3.35 12.40 8.05
C PHE A 149 -4.74 12.66 7.45
N SER A 150 -5.40 13.67 8.00
CA SER A 150 -6.69 14.21 7.53
C SER A 150 -6.56 14.93 6.20
#